data_AF-A0A4S8S4V1-F1
#
_entry.id   AF-A0A4S8S4V1-F1
#
_cell.length_a   1.000
_cell.length_b   1.000
_cell.length_c   1.000
_cell.angle_alpha   90.00
_cell.angle_beta   90.00
_cell.angle_gamma   90.00
#
_symmetry.space_group_name_H-M   'P 1'
#
loop_
_entity.id
_entity.type
_entity.pdbx_description
1 polymer ?
#
loop_
_entity_poly.entity_id
_entity_poly.type
_entity_poly.pdbx_seq_one_letter_code
_entity_poly.pdbx_strand_id
1 'polypeptide(L)'
;MASATALVESLKTSDSKTSDRSSLPSTDLKLSSWSKEACCDFNFGGVLGKADAVRRPAFEAWEGLVYLMPKDSDGSIAVALCLRGEDFERLRNDSVFSEYFTYVG
;
A
#
# COMPACT_ATOMS: atom_id res chain seq x y z
N MET A 1 2.09 29.19 0.56
CA MET A 1 2.72 28.30 1.54
C MET A 1 1.68 27.25 1.94
N ALA A 2 1.86 26.01 1.51
CA ALA A 2 0.98 24.92 1.93
C ALA A 2 1.39 24.51 3.36
N SER A 3 0.47 24.68 4.32
CA SER A 3 0.65 24.27 5.71
C SER A 3 0.25 22.82 5.84
N ALA A 4 1.19 21.94 6.21
CA ALA A 4 0.89 20.55 6.54
C ALA A 4 0.44 20.50 8.01
N THR A 5 -0.83 20.13 8.23
CA THR A 5 -1.42 19.98 9.57
C THR A 5 -1.06 18.61 10.13
N ALA A 6 -0.69 18.53 11.41
CA ALA A 6 -0.30 17.29 12.05
C ALA A 6 -1.47 16.28 12.09
N LEU A 7 -1.17 15.00 11.86
CA LEU A 7 -2.15 13.89 11.76
C LEU A 7 -3.05 13.78 13.01
N VAL A 8 -2.55 14.18 14.19
CA VAL A 8 -3.28 14.23 15.47
C VAL A 8 -4.40 15.27 15.47
N GLU A 9 -4.26 16.38 14.73
CA GLU A 9 -5.29 17.42 14.64
C GLU A 9 -6.38 17.03 13.66
N SER A 10 -6.04 16.29 12.58
CA SER A 10 -7.02 15.75 11.63
C SER A 10 -7.90 14.64 12.22
N LEU A 11 -7.40 13.91 13.23
CA LEU A 11 -8.18 12.87 13.92
C LEU A 11 -9.21 13.42 14.91
N LYS A 12 -9.05 14.68 15.36
CA LYS A 12 -10.01 15.33 16.27
C LYS A 12 -11.30 15.76 15.57
N THR A 13 -11.29 15.84 14.24
CA THR A 13 -12.43 16.29 13.42
C THR A 13 -13.14 15.15 12.69
N SER A 14 -12.61 13.93 12.70
CA SER A 14 -13.22 12.80 12.00
C SER A 14 -14.19 12.03 12.90
N ASP A 15 -15.46 12.41 12.87
CA ASP A 15 -16.55 11.52 13.27
C ASP A 15 -16.50 10.26 12.38
N SER A 16 -16.56 9.08 12.99
CA SER A 16 -16.47 7.81 12.28
C SER A 16 -17.60 7.69 11.24
N LYS A 17 -17.27 7.94 9.99
CA LYS A 17 -18.07 7.59 8.82
C LYS A 17 -17.11 7.03 7.80
N THR A 18 -17.49 5.90 7.20
CA THR A 18 -16.85 5.27 6.05
C THR A 18 -16.11 6.30 5.20
N SER A 19 -14.79 6.17 5.11
CA SER A 19 -13.93 7.03 4.30
C SER A 19 -14.55 7.18 2.92
N ASP A 20 -15.15 8.33 2.65
CA ASP A 20 -15.51 8.69 1.30
C ASP A 20 -14.22 8.66 0.48
N ARG A 21 -14.27 8.26 -0.80
CA ARG A 21 -13.03 8.18 -1.61
C ARG A 21 -12.32 9.52 -1.78
N SER A 22 -12.95 10.60 -1.32
CA SER A 22 -12.69 11.98 -1.70
C SER A 22 -12.08 12.88 -0.61
N SER A 23 -11.80 12.41 0.62
CA SER A 23 -11.55 13.37 1.71
C SER A 23 -10.09 13.60 2.15
N LEU A 24 -9.08 13.10 1.43
CA LEU A 24 -7.67 13.33 1.79
C LEU A 24 -6.96 14.24 0.79
N PRO A 25 -6.11 15.18 1.25
CA PRO A 25 -5.25 15.99 0.39
C PRO A 25 -4.42 15.15 -0.58
N SER A 26 -4.07 15.70 -1.74
CA SER A 26 -3.24 15.01 -2.75
C SER A 26 -1.82 14.71 -2.30
N THR A 27 -1.40 15.31 -1.19
CA THR A 27 -0.09 15.07 -0.57
C THR A 27 -0.09 13.88 0.38
N ASP A 28 -1.26 13.33 0.70
CA ASP A 28 -1.42 12.39 1.80
C ASP A 28 -1.49 10.94 1.29
N LEU A 29 -0.96 10.02 2.10
CA LEU A 29 -1.02 8.59 1.84
C LEU A 29 -1.96 7.88 2.80
N LYS A 30 -2.77 6.95 2.26
CA LYS A 30 -3.63 6.02 3.00
C LYS A 30 -2.91 4.68 3.06
N LEU A 31 -2.20 4.43 4.14
CA LEU A 31 -1.37 3.24 4.29
C LEU A 31 -2.07 2.17 5.14
N SER A 32 -2.12 0.94 4.64
CA SER A 32 -2.50 -0.22 5.44
C SER A 32 -1.47 -1.33 5.24
N SER A 33 -0.93 -1.85 6.34
CA SER A 33 0.06 -2.92 6.29
C SER A 33 -0.55 -4.26 6.65
N TRP A 34 -0.45 -5.23 5.75
CA TRP A 34 -0.79 -6.64 5.96
C TRP A 34 0.47 -7.49 6.15
N SER A 35 1.64 -6.88 6.33
CA SER A 35 2.94 -7.58 6.37
C SER A 35 3.13 -8.53 7.56
N LYS A 36 2.18 -8.54 8.51
CA LYS A 36 2.14 -9.46 9.66
C LYS A 36 1.09 -10.56 9.50
N GLU A 37 0.25 -10.49 8.48
CA GLU A 37 -0.71 -11.54 8.18
C GLU A 37 0.02 -12.79 7.71
N ALA A 38 -0.34 -13.94 8.27
CA ALA A 38 0.32 -15.22 7.99
C ALA A 38 -0.30 -15.92 6.78
N CYS A 39 -0.71 -15.18 5.75
CA CYS A 39 -1.47 -15.73 4.63
C CYS A 39 -0.73 -16.85 3.88
N CYS A 40 0.60 -16.74 3.75
CA CYS A 40 1.45 -17.77 3.12
C CYS A 40 1.63 -19.01 4.01
N ASP A 41 1.29 -18.96 5.30
CA ASP A 41 1.38 -20.12 6.20
C ASP A 41 0.17 -21.04 6.17
N PHE A 42 -0.94 -20.60 5.58
CA PHE A 42 -2.13 -21.42 5.44
C PHE A 42 -1.89 -22.58 4.46
N ASN A 43 -2.40 -23.75 4.83
CA ASN A 43 -2.29 -24.97 4.03
C ASN A 43 -3.68 -25.62 3.92
N PHE A 44 -4.38 -25.34 2.83
CA PHE A 44 -5.78 -25.76 2.58
C PHE A 44 -5.87 -27.22 2.07
N GLY A 45 -5.22 -28.16 2.77
CA GLY A 45 -5.28 -29.59 2.42
C GLY A 45 -4.08 -30.15 1.66
N GLY A 46 -2.97 -29.41 1.54
CA GLY A 46 -1.64 -29.96 1.28
C GLY A 46 -1.29 -30.34 -0.15
N VAL A 47 -2.26 -30.56 -1.05
CA VAL A 47 -2.00 -31.04 -2.41
C VAL A 47 -1.11 -30.08 -3.22
N LEU A 48 -1.31 -28.77 -3.04
CA LEU A 48 -0.56 -27.72 -3.75
C LEU A 48 0.55 -27.08 -2.89
N GLY A 49 0.66 -27.46 -1.62
CA GLY A 49 1.56 -26.79 -0.67
C GLY A 49 1.05 -25.43 -0.19
N LYS A 50 1.97 -24.64 0.37
CA LYS A 50 1.75 -23.26 0.83
C LYS A 50 1.82 -22.28 -0.34
N ALA A 51 1.24 -21.10 -0.19
CA ALA A 51 1.37 -20.05 -1.19
C ALA A 51 2.78 -19.45 -1.19
N ASP A 52 3.35 -19.23 -2.38
CA ASP A 52 4.63 -18.51 -2.53
C ASP A 52 4.47 -17.02 -2.23
N ALA A 53 3.32 -16.47 -2.61
CA ALA A 53 2.98 -15.05 -2.52
C ALA A 53 1.46 -14.86 -2.43
N VAL A 54 1.03 -13.80 -1.74
CA VAL A 54 -0.37 -13.39 -1.66
C VAL A 54 -0.48 -11.95 -2.18
N ARG A 55 -1.43 -11.71 -3.10
CA ARG A 55 -1.59 -10.42 -3.79
C ARG A 55 -3.02 -9.93 -3.67
N ARG A 56 -3.17 -8.61 -3.58
CA ARG A 56 -4.48 -7.96 -3.61
C ARG A 56 -4.91 -7.72 -5.07
N PRO A 57 -6.13 -8.11 -5.46
CA PRO A 57 -6.64 -7.83 -6.80
C PRO A 57 -6.65 -6.33 -7.13
N ALA A 58 -6.48 -6.01 -8.41
CA ALA A 58 -6.66 -4.66 -8.92
C ALA A 58 -8.12 -4.20 -8.76
N PHE A 59 -8.30 -2.90 -8.58
CA PHE A 59 -9.59 -2.25 -8.40
C PHE A 59 -9.46 -0.80 -8.88
N GLU A 60 -10.56 -0.05 -8.89
CA GLU A 60 -10.55 1.36 -9.27
C GLU A 60 -9.49 2.15 -8.49
N ALA A 61 -8.64 2.88 -9.21
CA ALA A 61 -7.52 3.61 -8.63
C ALA A 61 -8.01 4.62 -7.58
N TRP A 62 -7.31 4.68 -6.46
CA TRP A 62 -7.60 5.63 -5.39
C TRP A 62 -6.30 6.31 -4.99
N GLU A 63 -6.13 7.56 -5.43
CA GLU A 63 -4.91 8.35 -5.22
C GLU A 63 -4.47 8.33 -3.74
N GLY A 64 -3.18 8.07 -3.55
CA GLY A 64 -2.52 8.00 -2.25
C GLY A 64 -2.74 6.67 -1.52
N LEU A 65 -3.53 5.72 -2.04
CA LEU A 65 -3.73 4.43 -1.37
C LEU A 65 -2.50 3.53 -1.52
N VAL A 66 -2.04 3.00 -0.39
CA VAL A 66 -0.88 2.12 -0.31
C VAL A 66 -1.20 0.91 0.56
N TYR A 67 -0.85 -0.28 0.06
CA TYR A 67 -0.89 -1.51 0.85
C TYR A 67 0.46 -2.22 0.83
N LEU A 68 0.94 -2.62 2.01
CA LEU A 68 1.99 -3.62 2.13
C LEU A 68 1.31 -4.99 2.17
N MET A 69 1.64 -5.87 1.24
CA MET A 69 1.09 -7.22 1.18
C MET A 69 1.59 -8.08 2.35
N PRO A 70 0.92 -9.22 2.64
CA PRO A 70 1.52 -10.28 3.44
C PRO A 70 2.90 -10.61 2.90
N LYS A 71 3.81 -10.98 3.80
CA LYS A 71 5.16 -11.38 3.40
C LYS A 71 5.07 -12.59 2.48
N ASP A 72 5.86 -12.56 1.42
CA ASP A 72 6.07 -13.71 0.57
C ASP A 72 6.85 -14.79 1.34
N SER A 73 6.87 -16.00 0.79
CA SER A 73 7.60 -17.14 1.36
C SER A 73 9.09 -16.87 1.57
N ASP A 74 9.70 -15.96 0.79
CA ASP A 74 11.09 -15.52 0.91
C ASP A 74 11.28 -14.34 1.91
N GLY A 75 10.19 -13.85 2.50
CA GLY A 75 10.19 -12.73 3.43
C GLY A 75 10.11 -11.34 2.79
N SER A 76 10.10 -11.25 1.45
CA SER A 76 9.90 -9.99 0.74
C SER A 76 8.47 -9.46 0.92
N ILE A 77 8.27 -8.16 0.66
CA ILE A 77 6.97 -7.50 0.78
C ILE A 77 6.67 -6.78 -0.53
N ALA A 78 5.66 -7.25 -1.25
CA ALA A 78 5.10 -6.49 -2.35
C ALA A 78 4.32 -5.28 -1.81
N VAL A 79 4.48 -4.12 -2.47
CA VAL A 79 3.76 -2.90 -2.13
C VAL A 79 2.89 -2.48 -3.31
N ALA A 80 1.58 -2.36 -3.08
CA ALA A 80 0.65 -1.80 -4.05
C ALA A 80 0.53 -0.28 -3.79
N LEU A 81 0.86 0.54 -4.78
CA LEU A 81 0.80 2.00 -4.69
C LEU A 81 -0.14 2.55 -5.77
N CYS A 82 -1.06 3.43 -5.37
CA CYS A 82 -1.88 4.20 -6.29
C CYS A 82 -1.44 5.67 -6.28
N LEU A 83 -0.66 6.06 -7.28
CA LEU A 83 -0.19 7.43 -7.49
C LEU A 83 -0.72 7.98 -8.81
N ARG A 84 -0.59 9.30 -9.00
CA ARG A 84 -0.72 9.90 -10.32
C ARG A 84 0.41 9.41 -11.22
N GLY A 85 0.17 9.36 -12.53
CA GLY A 85 1.14 8.83 -13.48
C GLY A 85 2.48 9.56 -13.39
N GLU A 86 2.46 10.89 -13.33
CA GLU A 86 3.66 11.72 -13.21
C GLU A 86 4.45 11.49 -11.92
N ASP A 87 3.77 11.25 -10.80
CA ASP A 87 4.40 11.00 -9.51
C ASP A 87 5.02 9.59 -9.47
N PHE A 88 4.31 8.61 -10.03
CA PHE A 88 4.84 7.25 -10.16
C PHE A 88 6.07 7.20 -11.07
N GLU A 89 6.04 7.87 -12.21
CA GLU A 89 7.20 7.91 -13.13
C GLU A 89 8.41 8.59 -12.48
N ARG A 90 8.21 9.64 -11.68
CA ARG A 90 9.31 10.24 -10.90
C ARG A 90 9.86 9.28 -9.86
N LEU A 91 8.99 8.62 -9.09
CA LEU A 91 9.39 7.66 -8.06
C LEU A 91 10.14 6.46 -8.65
N ARG A 92 9.67 5.94 -9.78
CA ARG A 92 10.28 4.81 -10.48
C ARG A 92 11.69 5.11 -10.97
N ASN A 93 11.95 6.36 -11.36
CA ASN A 93 13.25 6.81 -11.86
C ASN A 93 14.10 7.48 -10.77
N ASP A 94 13.63 7.51 -9.51
CA ASP A 94 14.39 8.06 -8.39
C ASP A 94 15.52 7.10 -7.99
N SER A 95 16.74 7.61 -7.98
CA SER A 95 17.93 6.79 -7.73
C SER A 95 17.94 6.22 -6.32
N VAL A 96 17.48 6.97 -5.32
CA VAL A 96 17.45 6.51 -3.93
C VAL A 96 16.38 5.45 -3.76
N PHE A 97 15.20 5.64 -4.35
CA PHE A 97 14.11 4.67 -4.24
C PHE A 97 14.43 3.35 -4.94
N SER A 98 15.13 3.41 -6.08
CA SER A 98 15.53 2.22 -6.86
C SER A 98 16.49 1.28 -6.13
N GLU A 99 17.16 1.75 -5.06
CA GLU A 99 18.03 0.90 -4.22
C GLU A 99 17.23 -0.08 -3.35
N TYR A 100 15.96 0.22 -3.05
CA TYR A 100 15.15 -0.55 -2.09
C TYR A 100 13.97 -1.28 -2.73
N PHE A 101 13.58 -0.93 -3.96
CA PHE A 101 12.39 -1.47 -4.61
C PHE A 101 12.68 -1.93 -6.03
N THR A 102 12.03 -3.02 -6.42
CA THR A 102 11.95 -3.48 -7.81
C THR A 102 10.51 -3.31 -8.29
N TYR A 103 10.32 -2.64 -9.42
CA TYR A 103 9.00 -2.50 -10.03
C TYR A 103 8.55 -3.84 -10.63
N VAL A 104 7.32 -4.25 -10.31
CA VAL A 104 6.77 -5.58 -10.68
C VAL A 104 5.53 -5.53 -11.59
N GLY A 105 4.89 -4.37 -11.75
CA GLY A 105 3.63 -4.23 -12.51
C GLY A 105 2.73 -3.15 -11.95
#